data_AF-A0A2A5QYS9-F1
#
_entry.id   AF-A0A2A5QYS9-F1
#
_cell.length_a   1.000
_cell.length_b   1.000
_cell.length_c   1.000
_cell.angle_alpha   90.00
_cell.angle_beta   90.00
_cell.angle_gamma   90.00
#
_symmetry.space_group_name_H-M   'P 1'
#
loop_
_entity.id
_entity.type
_entity.pdbx_description
1 polymer ?
#
loop_
_entity_poly.entity_id
_entity_poly.type
_entity_poly.pdbx_seq_one_letter_code
_entity_poly.pdbx_strand_id
1 'polypeptide(L)'
;MHRRHYLAAAGLVGTAGLAGCIDESPLASTGGIADDDDDDDDDDDDDAADERTIEATSDGPEATARAFLRAVDAGDDDAFADAIHNSSSLHPDNFDATTDGEGTDRPALDIESFDTELDDTGLTVADLRAIPGAKLFVEDDLTTVVEGSDTALVSATMEPGDTAGEAFEDEVEIVLVTEDGEWAILWWLPARTDPDEISDEPIIDEAGRVVDTVSFDTSGARHRARVEFADAPDVDVVTVESTVFGASATMDDPSATDTATITLDPNGDELVVSATIDGTTEVVHREPHNA
;
A
#
# COMPACT_ATOMS: atom_id res chain seq x y z
N MET A 1 6.64 -44.31 20.92
CA MET A 1 8.02 -44.42 20.38
C MET A 1 8.06 -43.71 19.03
N HIS A 2 8.88 -42.67 18.89
CA HIS A 2 9.62 -42.28 17.68
C HIS A 2 10.35 -40.97 18.02
N ARG A 3 11.60 -41.07 18.49
CA ARG A 3 12.50 -39.90 18.52
C ARG A 3 13.08 -39.76 17.12
N ARG A 4 12.91 -38.61 16.47
CA ARG A 4 13.62 -38.29 15.23
C ARG A 4 14.72 -37.30 15.57
N HIS A 5 15.96 -37.76 15.42
CA HIS A 5 17.12 -36.91 15.44
C HIS A 5 17.22 -36.21 14.08
N TYR A 6 17.43 -34.90 14.08
CA TYR A 6 17.98 -34.21 12.92
C TYR A 6 19.45 -33.91 13.21
N LEU A 7 20.30 -34.31 12.26
CA LEU A 7 21.73 -34.16 12.32
C LEU A 7 22.11 -32.75 11.90
N ALA A 8 22.89 -32.06 12.73
CA ALA A 8 23.63 -30.90 12.27
C ALA A 8 24.63 -31.34 11.20
N ALA A 9 24.53 -30.77 10.00
CA ALA A 9 25.49 -30.94 8.91
C ALA A 9 25.99 -29.55 8.51
N ALA A 10 27.23 -29.23 8.92
CA ALA A 10 27.86 -27.98 8.55
C ALA A 10 28.23 -27.98 7.06
N GLY A 11 27.74 -26.99 6.30
CA GLY A 11 28.19 -26.66 4.95
C GLY A 11 28.95 -25.35 4.97
N LEU A 12 30.15 -25.32 4.39
CA LEU A 12 31.05 -24.16 4.44
C LEU A 12 31.21 -23.59 3.02
N VAL A 13 30.53 -22.48 2.76
CA VAL A 13 30.62 -21.62 1.56
C VAL A 13 30.40 -20.19 2.09
N GLY A 14 31.12 -19.14 1.70
CA GLY A 14 32.19 -19.03 0.72
C GLY A 14 32.25 -17.58 0.24
N THR A 15 32.77 -16.68 1.08
CA THR A 15 32.71 -15.22 0.86
C THR A 15 33.39 -14.79 -0.45
N ALA A 16 32.60 -14.26 -1.39
CA ALA A 16 33.08 -13.57 -2.57
C ALA A 16 32.70 -12.09 -2.48
N GLY A 17 33.60 -11.27 -1.92
CA GLY A 17 33.44 -9.82 -1.97
C GLY A 17 33.82 -9.29 -3.37
N LEU A 18 32.89 -8.62 -4.03
CA LEU A 18 33.15 -7.88 -5.27
C LEU A 18 33.33 -6.40 -4.94
N ALA A 19 34.58 -6.03 -4.64
CA ALA A 19 35.02 -4.64 -4.67
C ALA A 19 35.83 -4.40 -5.95
N GLY A 20 35.45 -3.38 -6.72
CA GLY A 20 36.10 -2.98 -7.97
C GLY A 20 35.23 -1.97 -8.72
N CYS A 21 35.29 -0.68 -8.40
CA CYS A 21 36.33 0.23 -8.90
C CYS A 21 36.48 0.17 -10.42
N ILE A 22 35.67 0.97 -11.12
CA ILE A 22 36.02 1.46 -12.46
C ILE A 22 37.09 2.54 -12.27
N ASP A 23 38.29 2.27 -12.76
CA ASP A 23 39.40 3.23 -12.83
C ASP A 23 39.64 3.53 -14.33
N GLU A 24 39.70 4.82 -14.66
CA GLU A 24 39.91 5.31 -16.03
C GLU A 24 41.33 5.02 -16.57
N SER A 25 41.51 5.33 -17.87
CA SER A 25 42.80 5.62 -18.54
C SER A 25 43.39 4.48 -19.42
N PRO A 26 44.34 4.76 -20.34
CA PRO A 26 43.98 5.36 -21.63
C PRO A 26 44.72 4.76 -22.87
N LEU A 27 44.25 5.10 -24.08
CA LEU A 27 44.99 5.13 -25.36
C LEU A 27 45.73 3.86 -25.86
N ALA A 28 45.37 3.37 -27.07
CA ALA A 28 46.15 3.69 -28.30
C ALA A 28 45.80 2.82 -29.55
N SER A 29 45.45 3.51 -30.66
CA SER A 29 45.95 3.28 -32.05
C SER A 29 45.58 1.96 -32.79
N THR A 30 45.25 1.91 -34.10
CA THR A 30 45.55 2.83 -35.23
C THR A 30 44.66 2.56 -36.48
N GLY A 31 44.35 3.61 -37.27
CA GLY A 31 43.83 3.57 -38.67
C GLY A 31 42.33 3.86 -38.79
N GLY A 32 41.81 4.89 -39.46
CA GLY A 32 42.27 5.64 -40.66
C GLY A 32 41.65 4.99 -41.92
N ILE A 33 40.98 5.65 -42.88
CA ILE A 33 40.77 7.07 -43.29
C ILE A 33 39.42 7.10 -44.10
N ALA A 34 38.71 8.18 -44.47
CA ALA A 34 38.92 9.64 -44.51
C ALA A 34 37.59 10.45 -44.63
N ASP A 35 37.64 11.74 -44.27
CA ASP A 35 37.05 12.96 -44.87
C ASP A 35 35.69 12.96 -45.64
N ASP A 36 34.74 13.82 -45.23
CA ASP A 36 34.15 14.89 -46.06
C ASP A 36 33.43 15.96 -45.18
N ASP A 37 33.52 17.22 -45.62
CA ASP A 37 33.34 18.50 -44.91
C ASP A 37 31.90 19.02 -44.60
N ASP A 38 31.83 20.16 -43.87
CA ASP A 38 30.80 21.24 -43.83
C ASP A 38 29.36 20.92 -43.29
N ASP A 39 28.61 21.82 -42.63
CA ASP A 39 28.87 23.17 -42.06
C ASP A 39 27.75 23.57 -41.06
N ASP A 40 28.02 24.64 -40.29
CA ASP A 40 27.11 25.61 -39.63
C ASP A 40 26.14 25.24 -38.48
N ASP A 41 26.15 26.15 -37.49
CA ASP A 41 25.26 26.29 -36.33
C ASP A 41 23.82 26.72 -36.71
N ASP A 42 22.85 26.45 -35.83
CA ASP A 42 21.83 27.45 -35.46
C ASP A 42 21.24 27.11 -34.07
N ASP A 43 21.00 28.15 -33.26
CA ASP A 43 20.45 28.05 -31.90
C ASP A 43 18.97 27.63 -31.90
N ASP A 44 18.54 26.88 -30.88
CA ASP A 44 17.18 27.01 -30.32
C ASP A 44 17.23 26.76 -28.80
N ASP A 45 16.92 27.80 -28.02
CA ASP A 45 16.61 27.71 -26.59
C ASP A 45 15.26 27.00 -26.42
N ASP A 46 15.23 25.83 -25.77
CA ASP A 46 14.01 25.29 -25.18
C ASP A 46 14.25 24.94 -23.71
N ASP A 47 13.77 25.81 -22.82
CA ASP A 47 13.56 25.55 -21.39
C ASP A 47 12.46 24.48 -21.22
N ALA A 48 12.78 23.23 -21.55
CA ALA A 48 11.98 22.08 -21.14
C ALA A 48 12.29 21.75 -19.67
N ALA A 49 11.25 21.60 -18.85
CA ALA A 49 11.39 21.24 -17.46
C ALA A 49 12.16 19.92 -17.30
N ASP A 50 12.99 19.83 -16.26
CA ASP A 50 13.66 18.61 -15.81
C ASP A 50 12.62 17.63 -15.21
N GLU A 51 11.76 17.10 -16.09
CA GLU A 51 10.96 15.90 -15.83
C GLU A 51 11.94 14.75 -15.67
N ARG A 52 12.38 14.54 -14.42
CA ARG A 52 13.28 13.46 -14.05
C ARG A 52 12.62 12.12 -14.33
N THR A 53 12.78 11.64 -15.56
CA THR A 53 12.62 10.23 -15.88
C THR A 53 13.73 9.50 -15.15
N ILE A 54 13.44 9.07 -13.92
CA ILE A 54 14.30 8.17 -13.18
C ILE A 54 14.32 6.88 -14.00
N GLU A 55 15.42 6.62 -14.71
CA GLU A 55 15.64 5.30 -15.30
C GLU A 55 15.48 4.29 -14.17
N ALA A 56 14.55 3.35 -14.31
CA ALA A 56 14.26 2.33 -13.30
C ALA A 56 15.51 1.48 -13.05
N THR A 57 16.36 1.94 -12.14
CA THR A 57 17.55 1.24 -11.69
C THR A 57 17.11 -0.06 -11.05
N SER A 58 17.84 -1.14 -11.31
CA SER A 58 17.57 -2.49 -10.79
C SER A 58 17.41 -2.55 -9.26
N ASP A 59 17.87 -1.50 -8.57
CA ASP A 59 18.04 -1.35 -7.13
C ASP A 59 17.30 -0.10 -6.58
N GLY A 60 16.24 0.37 -7.29
CA GLY A 60 15.42 1.53 -6.90
C GLY A 60 14.16 1.19 -6.08
N PRO A 61 13.41 2.18 -5.56
CA PRO A 61 12.28 1.95 -4.66
C PRO A 61 11.15 1.11 -5.30
N GLU A 62 10.83 1.37 -6.57
CA GLU A 62 9.86 0.60 -7.36
C GLU A 62 10.31 -0.87 -7.59
N ALA A 63 11.64 -1.11 -7.65
CA ALA A 63 12.19 -2.46 -7.74
C ALA A 63 12.07 -3.21 -6.40
N THR A 64 12.29 -2.52 -5.27
CA THR A 64 12.08 -3.05 -3.92
C THR A 64 10.60 -3.36 -3.67
N ALA A 65 9.68 -2.45 -3.97
CA ALA A 65 8.23 -2.68 -3.85
C ALA A 65 7.77 -3.93 -4.64
N ARG A 66 8.23 -4.05 -5.90
CA ARG A 66 7.99 -5.22 -6.75
C ARG A 66 8.64 -6.52 -6.23
N ALA A 67 9.76 -6.44 -5.53
CA ALA A 67 10.38 -7.60 -4.89
C ALA A 67 9.58 -8.04 -3.65
N PHE A 68 9.13 -7.07 -2.84
CA PHE A 68 8.28 -7.28 -1.67
C PHE A 68 6.94 -7.93 -2.03
N LEU A 69 6.21 -7.43 -3.04
CA LEU A 69 4.94 -8.02 -3.48
C LEU A 69 5.10 -9.47 -3.95
N ARG A 70 6.22 -9.83 -4.58
CA ARG A 70 6.54 -11.23 -4.93
C ARG A 70 6.83 -12.11 -3.71
N ALA A 71 7.42 -11.55 -2.65
CA ALA A 71 7.62 -12.29 -1.41
C ALA A 71 6.28 -12.56 -0.71
N VAL A 72 5.35 -11.61 -0.75
CA VAL A 72 3.97 -11.78 -0.25
C VAL A 72 3.22 -12.86 -1.03
N ASP A 73 3.19 -12.78 -2.36
CA ASP A 73 2.53 -13.78 -3.23
C ASP A 73 3.11 -15.19 -3.03
N ALA A 74 4.45 -15.31 -3.00
CA ALA A 74 5.11 -16.59 -2.81
C ALA A 74 5.00 -17.17 -1.39
N GLY A 75 4.54 -16.38 -0.41
CA GLY A 75 4.62 -16.72 1.02
C GLY A 75 6.07 -16.91 1.50
N ASP A 76 7.01 -16.14 0.96
CA ASP A 76 8.43 -16.20 1.30
C ASP A 76 8.71 -15.31 2.51
N ASP A 77 8.55 -15.87 3.71
CA ASP A 77 8.74 -15.16 4.99
C ASP A 77 10.15 -14.58 5.16
N ASP A 78 11.18 -15.23 4.63
CA ASP A 78 12.57 -14.75 4.71
C ASP A 78 12.74 -13.53 3.80
N ALA A 79 12.28 -13.60 2.54
CA ALA A 79 12.32 -12.46 1.62
C ALA A 79 11.40 -11.30 2.03
N PHE A 80 10.27 -11.59 2.69
CA PHE A 80 9.43 -10.56 3.32
C PHE A 80 10.19 -9.86 4.45
N ALA A 81 10.85 -10.62 5.33
CA ALA A 81 11.59 -10.08 6.46
C ALA A 81 12.73 -9.15 5.99
N ASP A 82 13.55 -9.64 5.06
CA ASP A 82 14.69 -8.91 4.48
C ASP A 82 14.26 -7.62 3.75
N ALA A 83 13.01 -7.53 3.25
CA ALA A 83 12.50 -6.35 2.56
C ALA A 83 11.96 -5.26 3.50
N ILE A 84 11.68 -5.57 4.77
CA ILE A 84 10.99 -4.67 5.70
C ILE A 84 12.00 -3.95 6.60
N HIS A 85 11.83 -2.63 6.74
CA HIS A 85 12.69 -1.78 7.55
C HIS A 85 12.70 -2.23 9.03
N ASN A 86 13.87 -2.29 9.68
CA ASN A 86 13.98 -2.81 11.06
C ASN A 86 13.13 -2.07 12.11
N SER A 87 12.78 -0.81 11.86
CA SER A 87 11.91 -0.01 12.73
C SER A 87 10.42 -0.07 12.38
N SER A 88 10.02 -0.86 11.38
CA SER A 88 8.62 -1.05 11.00
C SER A 88 7.90 -1.97 11.99
N SER A 89 6.69 -1.61 12.41
CA SER A 89 5.77 -2.50 13.11
C SER A 89 5.37 -3.77 12.33
N LEU A 90 5.63 -3.82 11.01
CA LEU A 90 5.45 -5.02 10.17
C LEU A 90 6.66 -5.98 10.20
N HIS A 91 7.80 -5.56 10.75
CA HIS A 91 9.01 -6.38 10.80
C HIS A 91 8.82 -7.57 11.75
N PRO A 92 9.22 -8.80 11.38
CA PRO A 92 8.98 -9.99 12.20
C PRO A 92 9.47 -9.91 13.67
N ASP A 93 10.59 -9.23 13.92
CA ASP A 93 11.12 -9.07 15.29
C ASP A 93 10.34 -8.07 16.15
N ASN A 94 9.47 -7.24 15.55
CA ASN A 94 8.67 -6.23 16.24
C ASN A 94 7.27 -6.71 16.63
N PHE A 95 6.84 -7.89 16.19
CA PHE A 95 5.58 -8.49 16.64
C PHE A 95 5.67 -8.99 18.09
N ASP A 96 4.83 -8.46 18.97
CA ASP A 96 4.67 -9.02 20.31
C ASP A 96 3.91 -10.36 20.23
N ALA A 97 4.65 -11.46 20.38
CA ALA A 97 4.18 -12.84 20.39
C ALA A 97 3.13 -13.17 21.47
N THR A 98 2.66 -12.19 22.25
CA THR A 98 1.55 -12.33 23.20
C THR A 98 0.18 -11.86 22.68
N THR A 99 0.11 -11.22 21.51
CA THR A 99 -1.15 -10.59 21.04
C THR A 99 -2.13 -11.59 20.41
N ASP A 100 -1.67 -12.45 19.49
CA ASP A 100 -2.57 -13.36 18.75
C ASP A 100 -2.18 -14.84 18.85
N GLY A 101 -3.14 -15.65 19.33
CA GLY A 101 -3.04 -17.10 19.32
C GLY A 101 -3.62 -17.68 18.03
N GLU A 102 -2.90 -18.62 17.42
CA GLU A 102 -3.31 -19.38 16.22
C GLU A 102 -3.51 -18.51 14.95
N GLY A 103 -2.41 -17.92 14.44
CA GLY A 103 -2.45 -17.20 13.16
C GLY A 103 -1.16 -16.49 12.73
N THR A 104 0.00 -17.17 12.70
CA THR A 104 1.21 -16.62 12.06
C THR A 104 1.34 -17.02 10.58
N ASP A 105 0.40 -17.81 10.05
CA ASP A 105 0.25 -17.98 8.61
C ASP A 105 -0.24 -16.63 8.06
N ARG A 106 0.70 -15.81 7.57
CA ARG A 106 0.34 -14.67 6.72
C ARG A 106 -0.49 -15.22 5.55
N PRO A 107 -1.63 -14.61 5.18
CA PRO A 107 -2.27 -14.99 3.94
C PRO A 107 -1.28 -14.67 2.81
N ALA A 108 -0.85 -15.71 2.10
CA ALA A 108 -0.32 -15.50 0.76
C ALA A 108 -1.45 -14.82 -0.02
N LEU A 109 -1.21 -13.58 -0.43
CA LEU A 109 -2.13 -12.90 -1.33
C LEU A 109 -1.91 -13.56 -2.68
N ASP A 110 -2.84 -14.44 -3.08
CA ASP A 110 -2.84 -15.09 -4.38
C ASP A 110 -3.02 -14.01 -5.44
N ILE A 111 -1.91 -13.52 -6.01
CA ILE A 111 -1.86 -12.39 -6.93
C ILE A 111 -1.58 -12.93 -8.33
N GLU A 112 -2.54 -12.86 -9.25
CA GLU A 112 -2.33 -13.30 -10.64
C GLU A 112 -1.33 -12.38 -11.37
N SER A 113 -1.42 -11.09 -11.08
CA SER A 113 -0.75 -10.01 -11.81
C SER A 113 -0.67 -8.77 -10.93
N PHE A 114 0.37 -7.95 -11.09
CA PHE A 114 0.44 -6.63 -10.46
C PHE A 114 1.35 -5.69 -11.26
N ASP A 115 1.06 -4.39 -11.17
CA ASP A 115 1.88 -3.30 -11.68
C ASP A 115 2.26 -2.34 -10.55
N THR A 116 3.27 -1.50 -10.75
CA THR A 116 3.81 -0.61 -9.69
C THR A 116 4.29 0.70 -10.29
N GLU A 117 3.82 1.83 -9.78
CA GLU A 117 4.20 3.18 -10.22
C GLU A 117 4.91 3.93 -9.07
N LEU A 118 5.95 4.72 -9.39
CA LEU A 118 6.66 5.55 -8.41
C LEU A 118 6.00 6.92 -8.37
N ASP A 119 5.18 7.18 -7.35
CA ASP A 119 4.38 8.41 -7.26
C ASP A 119 5.21 9.62 -6.82
N ASP A 120 6.06 9.46 -5.79
CA ASP A 120 6.87 10.55 -5.25
C ASP A 120 8.15 10.10 -4.52
N THR A 121 9.11 11.02 -4.36
CA THR A 121 10.40 10.83 -3.67
C THR A 121 10.80 12.04 -2.83
N GLY A 122 11.47 11.82 -1.70
CA GLY A 122 11.90 12.89 -0.79
C GLY A 122 10.78 13.42 0.12
N LEU A 123 9.72 12.63 0.29
CA LEU A 123 8.61 12.83 1.23
C LEU A 123 9.11 13.16 2.64
N THR A 124 8.53 14.19 3.23
CA THR A 124 8.81 14.59 4.60
C THR A 124 7.91 13.85 5.59
N VAL A 125 8.24 13.92 6.88
CA VAL A 125 7.40 13.43 7.99
C VAL A 125 5.99 14.06 8.00
N ALA A 126 5.79 15.22 7.37
CA ALA A 126 4.46 15.81 7.23
C ALA A 126 3.65 15.10 6.15
N ASP A 127 4.27 14.82 5.00
CA ASP A 127 3.65 14.20 3.83
C ASP A 127 3.29 12.74 4.14
N LEU A 128 4.22 11.99 4.75
CA LEU A 128 3.97 10.62 5.24
C LEU A 128 2.85 10.50 6.29
N ARG A 129 2.49 11.61 6.95
CA ARG A 129 1.35 11.69 7.89
C ARG A 129 0.07 12.22 7.27
N ALA A 130 0.15 12.76 6.06
CA ALA A 130 -0.98 13.20 5.26
C ALA A 130 -1.59 12.03 4.46
N ILE A 131 -0.77 11.03 4.07
CA ILE A 131 -1.23 9.79 3.41
C ILE A 131 -2.47 9.23 4.14
N PRO A 132 -3.60 9.02 3.42
CA PRO A 132 -4.82 8.46 3.98
C PRO A 132 -4.58 7.16 4.76
N GLY A 133 -5.20 7.01 5.92
CA GLY A 133 -5.01 5.83 6.77
C GLY A 133 -3.66 5.72 7.51
N ALA A 134 -2.61 6.46 7.14
CA ALA A 134 -1.26 6.29 7.70
C ALA A 134 -1.21 6.42 9.24
N LYS A 135 -2.11 7.21 9.86
CA LYS A 135 -2.28 7.31 11.33
C LYS A 135 -2.44 5.96 12.06
N LEU A 136 -2.79 4.87 11.36
CA LEU A 136 -2.91 3.52 11.91
C LEU A 136 -1.56 2.77 11.99
N PHE A 137 -0.58 3.16 11.18
CA PHE A 137 0.71 2.48 10.98
C PHE A 137 1.93 3.42 11.15
N VAL A 138 1.71 4.72 11.31
CA VAL A 138 2.75 5.72 11.59
C VAL A 138 3.36 5.45 12.95
N GLU A 139 4.63 5.05 12.93
CA GLU A 139 5.47 4.87 14.10
C GLU A 139 5.57 6.16 14.94
N ASP A 140 5.50 6.04 16.27
CA ASP A 140 5.61 7.18 17.21
C ASP A 140 6.91 8.00 16.98
N ASP A 141 8.00 7.30 16.63
CA ASP A 141 9.33 7.85 16.38
C ASP A 141 9.65 8.03 14.87
N LEU A 142 8.65 8.14 13.98
CA LEU A 142 8.81 8.33 12.53
C LEU A 142 9.86 9.39 12.13
N THR A 143 9.97 10.48 12.90
CA THR A 143 11.01 11.51 12.65
C THR A 143 12.43 10.95 12.74
N THR A 144 12.69 10.02 13.66
CA THR A 144 13.99 9.36 13.84
C THR A 144 14.28 8.41 12.68
N VAL A 145 13.26 7.75 12.15
CA VAL A 145 13.36 6.81 11.01
C VAL A 145 13.67 7.54 9.70
N VAL A 146 13.08 8.72 9.50
CA VAL A 146 13.22 9.50 8.26
C VAL A 146 14.40 10.48 8.30
N GLU A 147 14.98 10.79 9.47
CA GLU A 147 16.08 11.77 9.58
C GLU A 147 17.38 11.25 8.95
N GLY A 148 17.62 11.66 7.71
CA GLY A 148 18.85 11.36 6.96
C GLY A 148 18.72 10.22 5.96
N SER A 149 17.53 9.60 5.86
CA SER A 149 17.18 8.62 4.84
C SER A 149 16.47 9.28 3.66
N ASP A 150 16.72 8.78 2.47
CA ASP A 150 15.85 8.99 1.31
C ASP A 150 14.53 8.23 1.51
N THR A 151 13.42 8.79 1.00
CA THR A 151 12.05 8.30 1.15
C THR A 151 11.33 8.24 -0.21
N ALA A 152 10.38 7.32 -0.37
CA ALA A 152 9.57 7.18 -1.58
C ALA A 152 8.16 6.64 -1.27
N LEU A 153 7.20 6.95 -2.14
CA LEU A 153 5.87 6.34 -2.20
C LEU A 153 5.74 5.61 -3.55
N VAL A 154 5.29 4.37 -3.50
CA VAL A 154 5.03 3.52 -4.66
C VAL A 154 3.62 2.96 -4.54
N SER A 155 2.77 3.27 -5.50
CA SER A 155 1.46 2.66 -5.69
C SER A 155 1.60 1.31 -6.40
N ALA A 156 0.71 0.37 -6.10
CA ALA A 156 0.64 -0.90 -6.79
C ALA A 156 -0.80 -1.36 -6.97
N THR A 157 -1.18 -1.63 -8.22
CA THR A 157 -2.46 -2.24 -8.58
C THR A 157 -2.26 -3.74 -8.76
N MET A 158 -3.13 -4.56 -8.17
CA MET A 158 -3.02 -6.02 -8.10
C MET A 158 -4.29 -6.70 -8.61
N GLU A 159 -4.15 -7.70 -9.47
CA GLU A 159 -5.24 -8.56 -9.93
C GLU A 159 -5.30 -9.83 -9.04
N PRO A 160 -6.45 -10.12 -8.38
CA PRO A 160 -6.61 -11.30 -7.53
C PRO A 160 -6.60 -12.60 -8.34
N GLY A 161 -5.92 -13.61 -7.81
CA GLY A 161 -5.96 -14.99 -8.31
C GLY A 161 -7.23 -15.77 -7.91
N ASP A 162 -7.39 -16.98 -8.48
CA ASP A 162 -8.54 -17.88 -8.30
C ASP A 162 -8.88 -18.22 -6.83
N THR A 163 -7.95 -18.00 -5.89
CA THR A 163 -8.09 -18.32 -4.45
C THR A 163 -7.92 -17.12 -3.52
N ALA A 164 -7.81 -15.91 -4.07
CA ALA A 164 -7.88 -14.68 -3.29
C ALA A 164 -9.20 -14.60 -2.49
N GLY A 165 -9.12 -14.09 -1.26
CA GLY A 165 -10.29 -13.91 -0.38
C GLY A 165 -11.05 -12.62 -0.68
N GLU A 166 -12.25 -12.48 -0.12
CA GLU A 166 -13.10 -11.28 -0.24
C GLU A 166 -12.52 -10.03 0.43
N ALA A 167 -11.40 -10.16 1.16
CA ALA A 167 -10.63 -9.06 1.76
C ALA A 167 -9.30 -8.81 0.99
N PHE A 168 -9.31 -9.05 -0.32
CA PHE A 168 -8.21 -8.69 -1.21
C PHE A 168 -8.39 -7.23 -1.65
N GLU A 169 -7.41 -6.40 -1.34
CA GLU A 169 -7.35 -5.00 -1.76
C GLU A 169 -6.67 -4.96 -3.14
N ASP A 170 -7.31 -4.40 -4.16
CA ASP A 170 -6.80 -4.34 -5.53
C ASP A 170 -5.82 -3.18 -5.78
N GLU A 171 -5.67 -2.27 -4.83
CA GLU A 171 -4.68 -1.18 -4.87
C GLU A 171 -4.04 -0.95 -3.49
N VAL A 172 -2.72 -0.78 -3.44
CA VAL A 172 -1.95 -0.52 -2.22
C VAL A 172 -0.95 0.62 -2.39
N GLU A 173 -0.80 1.43 -1.35
CA GLU A 173 0.26 2.43 -1.19
C GLU A 173 1.40 1.85 -0.36
N ILE A 174 2.61 1.88 -0.90
CA ILE A 174 3.81 1.31 -0.28
C ILE A 174 4.80 2.44 0.02
N VAL A 175 5.08 2.68 1.30
CA VAL A 175 6.06 3.68 1.74
C VAL A 175 7.41 3.03 1.97
N LEU A 176 8.43 3.54 1.31
CA LEU A 176 9.82 3.06 1.40
C LEU A 176 10.71 4.13 2.03
N VAL A 177 11.69 3.66 2.82
CA VAL A 177 12.79 4.47 3.35
C VAL A 177 14.10 3.73 3.16
N THR A 178 15.21 4.46 3.11
CA THR A 178 16.54 3.84 3.04
C THR A 178 17.11 3.50 4.42
N GLU A 179 17.65 2.27 4.55
CA GLU A 179 18.43 1.80 5.70
C GLU A 179 19.80 1.34 5.20
N ASP A 180 20.88 1.82 5.82
CA ASP A 180 22.29 1.60 5.41
C ASP A 180 22.62 1.88 3.91
N GLY A 181 21.73 2.59 3.21
CA GLY A 181 21.84 2.95 1.78
C GLY A 181 21.07 2.03 0.83
N GLU A 182 20.30 1.07 1.35
CA GLU A 182 19.43 0.16 0.60
C GLU A 182 17.95 0.51 0.89
N TRP A 183 17.05 0.34 -0.09
CA TRP A 183 15.62 0.63 0.08
C TRP A 183 14.90 -0.48 0.83
N ALA A 184 14.14 -0.13 1.88
CA ALA A 184 13.32 -1.04 2.66
C ALA A 184 11.89 -0.50 2.83
N ILE A 185 10.92 -1.42 2.95
CA ILE A 185 9.50 -1.12 3.15
C ILE A 185 9.29 -0.66 4.60
N LEU A 186 8.81 0.57 4.81
CA LEU A 186 8.48 1.07 6.15
C LEU A 186 7.06 0.66 6.55
N TRP A 187 6.09 0.85 5.66
CA TRP A 187 4.75 0.27 5.77
C TRP A 187 4.11 0.17 4.39
N TRP A 188 3.01 -0.56 4.33
CA TRP A 188 2.08 -0.55 3.20
C TRP A 188 0.65 -0.42 3.73
N LEU A 189 -0.22 0.15 2.91
CA LEU A 189 -1.62 0.42 3.21
C LEU A 189 -2.45 -0.02 1.99
N PRO A 190 -3.70 -0.46 2.17
CA PRO A 190 -4.68 -0.36 1.09
C PRO A 190 -4.74 1.09 0.64
N ALA A 191 -4.74 1.34 -0.67
CA ALA A 191 -4.93 2.69 -1.20
C ALA A 191 -6.32 3.18 -0.83
N ARG A 192 -6.43 4.48 -0.55
CA ARG A 192 -7.62 5.09 0.06
C ARG A 192 -7.87 6.45 -0.54
N THR A 193 -9.14 6.83 -0.59
CA THR A 193 -9.55 8.12 -1.14
C THR A 193 -8.89 9.26 -0.35
N ASP A 194 -8.36 10.27 -1.04
CA ASP A 194 -7.92 11.50 -0.41
C ASP A 194 -9.15 12.25 0.17
N PRO A 195 -9.11 12.77 1.40
CA PRO A 195 -10.15 13.65 1.94
C PRO A 195 -10.61 14.77 1.00
N ASP A 196 -9.71 15.34 0.19
CA ASP A 196 -10.02 16.41 -0.76
C ASP A 196 -10.73 15.91 -2.04
N GLU A 197 -10.78 14.58 -2.28
CA GLU A 197 -11.46 13.95 -3.43
C GLU A 197 -12.86 13.37 -3.10
N ILE A 198 -13.28 13.43 -1.82
CA ILE A 198 -14.60 12.98 -1.37
C ILE A 198 -15.72 13.67 -2.17
N SER A 199 -16.77 12.93 -2.53
CA SER A 199 -17.86 13.47 -3.32
C SER A 199 -18.83 14.32 -2.46
N ASP A 200 -18.89 15.62 -2.75
CA ASP A 200 -19.91 16.54 -2.21
C ASP A 200 -21.37 16.11 -2.52
N GLU A 201 -21.58 15.21 -3.50
CA GLU A 201 -22.90 14.83 -4.00
C GLU A 201 -23.32 13.45 -3.43
N PRO A 202 -24.18 13.41 -2.39
CA PRO A 202 -24.52 12.17 -1.70
C PRO A 202 -25.46 11.29 -2.52
N ILE A 203 -25.30 9.98 -2.36
CA ILE A 203 -26.27 8.98 -2.83
C ILE A 203 -27.12 8.61 -1.63
N ILE A 204 -28.42 8.90 -1.67
CA ILE A 204 -29.34 8.54 -0.60
C ILE A 204 -30.30 7.47 -1.12
N ASP A 205 -30.47 6.39 -0.35
CA ASP A 205 -31.57 5.42 -0.55
C ASP A 205 -32.91 6.09 -0.23
N GLU A 206 -33.41 6.95 -1.13
CA GLU A 206 -34.68 7.67 -0.98
C GLU A 206 -35.89 6.74 -0.76
N ALA A 207 -35.75 5.46 -1.09
CA ALA A 207 -36.78 4.44 -0.93
C ALA A 207 -36.72 3.72 0.43
N GLY A 208 -35.65 3.89 1.22
CA GLY A 208 -35.44 3.20 2.49
C GLY A 208 -35.51 1.69 2.37
N ARG A 209 -34.90 1.11 1.32
CA ARG A 209 -34.89 -0.33 1.05
C ARG A 209 -33.80 -1.07 1.79
N VAL A 210 -32.68 -0.39 2.08
CA VAL A 210 -31.50 -0.95 2.75
C VAL A 210 -31.11 -0.10 3.94
N VAL A 211 -31.02 1.23 3.77
CA VAL A 211 -30.62 2.18 4.83
C VAL A 211 -31.82 3.02 5.24
N ASP A 212 -32.15 3.03 6.54
CA ASP A 212 -33.21 3.89 7.09
C ASP A 212 -32.65 5.22 7.61
N THR A 213 -31.55 5.19 8.36
CA THR A 213 -30.93 6.40 8.94
C THR A 213 -29.42 6.25 9.07
N VAL A 214 -28.67 7.32 8.74
CA VAL A 214 -27.26 7.48 9.09
C VAL A 214 -27.14 8.54 10.19
N SER A 215 -26.19 8.35 11.12
CA SER A 215 -25.87 9.32 12.15
C SER A 215 -24.39 9.35 12.49
N PHE A 216 -23.84 10.55 12.67
CA PHE A 216 -22.42 10.77 12.95
C PHE A 216 -22.19 11.16 14.42
N ASP A 217 -21.26 10.49 15.10
CA ASP A 217 -20.72 10.88 16.40
C ASP A 217 -19.31 11.47 16.21
N THR A 218 -19.21 12.78 16.37
CA THR A 218 -17.97 13.58 16.27
C THR A 218 -17.45 14.01 17.64
N SER A 219 -17.94 13.41 18.74
CA SER A 219 -17.65 13.87 20.11
C SER A 219 -16.33 13.37 20.71
N GLY A 220 -15.52 12.62 19.95
CA GLY A 220 -14.27 12.00 20.41
C GLY A 220 -13.11 12.09 19.41
N ALA A 221 -11.94 11.59 19.81
CA ALA A 221 -10.71 11.62 18.99
C ALA A 221 -10.74 10.69 17.75
N ARG A 222 -11.83 9.93 17.57
CA ARG A 222 -12.18 9.20 16.35
C ARG A 222 -13.64 9.47 16.11
N HIS A 223 -13.99 9.88 14.90
CA HIS A 223 -15.39 10.05 14.52
C HIS A 223 -15.98 8.67 14.17
N ARG A 224 -17.31 8.55 14.21
CA ARG A 224 -18.02 7.31 13.89
C ARG A 224 -19.28 7.61 13.11
N ALA A 225 -19.53 6.83 12.06
CA ALA A 225 -20.86 6.72 11.48
C ALA A 225 -21.57 5.50 12.06
N ARG A 226 -22.85 5.66 12.38
CA ARG A 226 -23.78 4.57 12.69
C ARG A 226 -24.85 4.54 11.63
N VAL A 227 -24.94 3.40 10.95
CA VAL A 227 -25.95 3.11 9.92
C VAL A 227 -27.02 2.25 10.57
N GLU A 228 -28.27 2.69 10.50
CA GLU A 228 -29.45 1.92 10.88
C GLU A 228 -30.11 1.38 9.60
N PHE A 229 -30.27 0.06 9.52
CA PHE A 229 -30.81 -0.60 8.34
C PHE A 229 -32.34 -0.62 8.34
N ALA A 230 -32.93 -0.74 7.15
CA ALA A 230 -34.36 -0.92 6.98
C ALA A 230 -34.85 -2.24 7.65
N ASP A 231 -36.09 -2.26 8.11
CA ASP A 231 -36.68 -3.45 8.78
C ASP A 231 -36.89 -4.58 7.77
N ALA A 232 -36.01 -5.60 7.82
CA ALA A 232 -35.89 -6.72 6.88
C ALA A 232 -35.66 -6.28 5.41
N PRO A 233 -34.44 -5.81 5.05
CA PRO A 233 -34.12 -5.37 3.70
C PRO A 233 -34.00 -6.57 2.76
N ASP A 234 -34.45 -6.41 1.51
CA ASP A 234 -34.51 -7.47 0.49
C ASP A 234 -33.19 -7.52 -0.31
N VAL A 235 -32.09 -7.83 0.39
CA VAL A 235 -30.71 -7.85 -0.13
C VAL A 235 -29.93 -9.04 0.45
N ASP A 236 -28.96 -9.56 -0.32
CA ASP A 236 -28.18 -10.73 0.09
C ASP A 236 -27.02 -10.37 1.04
N VAL A 237 -26.31 -9.27 0.77
CA VAL A 237 -25.14 -8.81 1.52
C VAL A 237 -25.19 -7.28 1.62
N VAL A 238 -24.74 -6.72 2.75
CA VAL A 238 -24.48 -5.27 2.89
C VAL A 238 -23.08 -5.06 3.44
N THR A 239 -22.35 -4.14 2.82
CA THR A 239 -21.02 -3.67 3.28
C THR A 239 -21.11 -2.19 3.64
N VAL A 240 -20.60 -1.82 4.81
CA VAL A 240 -20.54 -0.43 5.30
C VAL A 240 -19.09 -0.02 5.50
N GLU A 241 -18.68 1.03 4.82
CA GLU A 241 -17.26 1.33 4.61
C GLU A 241 -16.96 2.81 4.81
N SER A 242 -15.72 3.07 5.19
CA SER A 242 -15.09 4.38 5.26
C SER A 242 -13.98 4.42 4.23
N THR A 243 -14.00 5.41 3.33
CA THR A 243 -13.03 5.48 2.23
C THR A 243 -11.66 6.02 2.66
N VAL A 244 -11.62 6.93 3.65
CA VAL A 244 -10.36 7.56 4.13
C VAL A 244 -9.78 6.80 5.32
N PHE A 245 -10.60 6.46 6.32
CA PHE A 245 -10.16 5.67 7.47
C PHE A 245 -10.11 4.16 7.16
N GLY A 246 -10.66 3.72 6.03
CA GLY A 246 -10.51 2.33 5.53
C GLY A 246 -10.97 1.29 6.53
N ALA A 247 -12.05 1.60 7.26
CA ALA A 247 -12.74 0.63 8.10
C ALA A 247 -13.93 0.08 7.32
N SER A 248 -14.04 -1.24 7.23
CA SER A 248 -15.13 -1.95 6.55
C SER A 248 -15.90 -2.86 7.52
N ALA A 249 -17.16 -3.13 7.23
CA ALA A 249 -18.02 -4.06 7.95
C ALA A 249 -19.06 -4.71 7.00
N THR A 250 -18.89 -6.01 6.74
CA THR A 250 -19.77 -6.82 5.87
C THR A 250 -20.78 -7.66 6.68
N MET A 251 -22.00 -7.81 6.17
CA MET A 251 -23.08 -8.60 6.76
C MET A 251 -23.82 -9.43 5.70
N ASP A 252 -23.79 -10.77 5.83
CA ASP A 252 -24.51 -11.73 4.97
C ASP A 252 -26.00 -11.93 5.32
N ASP A 253 -26.46 -11.27 6.38
CA ASP A 253 -27.87 -11.21 6.77
C ASP A 253 -28.11 -9.88 7.53
N PRO A 254 -28.29 -8.76 6.81
CA PRO A 254 -28.62 -7.48 7.43
C PRO A 254 -29.96 -7.52 8.20
N SER A 255 -30.86 -8.47 7.91
CA SER A 255 -32.11 -8.62 8.69
C SER A 255 -31.86 -9.15 10.11
N ALA A 256 -30.67 -9.71 10.38
CA ALA A 256 -30.26 -10.17 11.71
C ALA A 256 -29.60 -9.07 12.57
N THR A 257 -29.26 -7.91 12.01
CA THR A 257 -28.52 -6.83 12.69
C THR A 257 -29.12 -5.47 12.39
N ASP A 258 -29.77 -4.83 13.36
CA ASP A 258 -30.45 -3.54 13.15
C ASP A 258 -29.50 -2.40 12.71
N THR A 259 -28.23 -2.40 13.16
CA THR A 259 -27.29 -1.28 12.91
C THR A 259 -25.83 -1.69 12.78
N ALA A 260 -25.11 -1.11 11.83
CA ALA A 260 -23.64 -1.12 11.76
C ALA A 260 -23.02 0.14 12.41
N THR A 261 -21.75 0.09 12.78
CA THR A 261 -21.01 1.28 13.24
C THR A 261 -19.57 1.22 12.79
N ILE A 262 -19.18 2.19 11.96
CA ILE A 262 -17.85 2.29 11.37
C ILE A 262 -17.07 3.47 11.97
N THR A 263 -15.75 3.40 11.91
CA THR A 263 -14.87 4.50 12.35
C THR A 263 -14.52 5.35 11.14
N LEU A 264 -14.47 6.68 11.34
CA LEU A 264 -14.17 7.67 10.31
C LEU A 264 -12.95 8.50 10.71
N ASP A 265 -12.23 9.05 9.73
CA ASP A 265 -11.18 10.01 9.95
C ASP A 265 -11.79 11.35 10.39
N PRO A 266 -11.31 11.95 11.49
CA PRO A 266 -11.87 13.19 11.99
C PRO A 266 -11.59 14.43 11.12
N ASN A 267 -10.75 14.32 10.09
CA ASN A 267 -10.43 15.43 9.18
C ASN A 267 -11.36 15.51 7.95
N GLY A 268 -12.03 14.41 7.60
CA GLY A 268 -12.79 14.24 6.36
C GLY A 268 -12.84 12.75 5.99
N ASP A 269 -14.03 12.23 5.69
CA ASP A 269 -14.23 10.82 5.28
C ASP A 269 -15.48 10.65 4.42
N GLU A 270 -15.60 9.58 3.65
CA GLU A 270 -16.86 9.23 2.97
C GLU A 270 -17.41 7.92 3.54
N LEU A 271 -18.66 7.96 4.02
CA LEU A 271 -19.37 6.74 4.37
C LEU A 271 -20.00 6.17 3.11
N VAL A 272 -19.62 4.95 2.73
CA VAL A 272 -20.21 4.20 1.62
C VAL A 272 -21.01 3.01 2.19
N VAL A 273 -22.19 2.76 1.64
CA VAL A 273 -22.94 1.52 1.87
C VAL A 273 -23.25 0.88 0.52
N SER A 274 -22.69 -0.31 0.33
CA SER A 274 -22.92 -1.16 -0.84
C SER A 274 -23.84 -2.30 -0.46
N ALA A 275 -24.71 -2.72 -1.39
CA ALA A 275 -25.61 -3.84 -1.18
C ALA A 275 -25.68 -4.74 -2.41
N THR A 276 -25.77 -6.05 -2.18
CA THR A 276 -25.97 -7.06 -3.22
C THR A 276 -27.46 -7.29 -3.44
N ILE A 277 -27.97 -6.82 -4.58
CA ILE A 277 -29.38 -6.92 -4.99
C ILE A 277 -29.44 -7.82 -6.23
N ASP A 278 -30.26 -8.88 -6.20
CA ASP A 278 -30.38 -9.86 -7.30
C ASP A 278 -29.00 -10.40 -7.79
N GLY A 279 -28.02 -10.54 -6.87
CA GLY A 279 -26.66 -10.97 -7.19
C GLY A 279 -25.77 -9.91 -7.88
N THR A 280 -26.14 -8.63 -7.85
CA THR A 280 -25.31 -7.50 -8.31
C THR A 280 -25.04 -6.55 -7.15
N THR A 281 -23.77 -6.24 -6.87
CA THR A 281 -23.39 -5.24 -5.87
C THR A 281 -23.52 -3.82 -6.44
N GLU A 282 -24.25 -2.94 -5.76
CA GLU A 282 -24.34 -1.52 -6.09
C GLU A 282 -24.24 -0.63 -4.84
N VAL A 283 -23.71 0.59 -4.99
CA VAL A 283 -23.68 1.60 -3.92
C VAL A 283 -25.10 2.14 -3.73
N VAL A 284 -25.71 1.82 -2.59
CA VAL A 284 -27.09 2.21 -2.25
C VAL A 284 -27.15 3.46 -1.38
N HIS A 285 -26.08 3.76 -0.62
CA HIS A 285 -25.95 4.98 0.16
C HIS A 285 -24.50 5.48 0.12
N ARG A 286 -24.32 6.79 0.09
CA ARG A 286 -23.02 7.46 0.18
C ARG A 286 -23.20 8.86 0.75
N GLU A 287 -22.56 9.17 1.87
CA GLU A 287 -22.66 10.48 2.51
C GLU A 287 -21.26 10.98 2.97
N PRO A 288 -20.86 12.21 2.57
CA PRO A 288 -19.59 12.78 3.00
C PRO A 288 -19.66 13.21 4.47
N HIS A 289 -18.67 12.79 5.25
CA HIS A 289 -18.39 13.25 6.59
C HIS A 289 -17.33 14.35 6.57
N ASN A 290 -17.77 15.60 6.61
CA ASN A 290 -16.91 16.79 6.71
C ASN A 290 -16.99 17.42 8.12
N ALA A 291 -15.86 17.89 8.65
CA ALA A 291 -15.70 18.40 10.02
C ALA A 291 -15.87 19.93 10.17
#